data_AF-A0A2M7VTZ4-F1
#
_entry.id   AF-A0A2M7VTZ4-F1
#
_cell.length_a   1.000
_cell.length_b   1.000
_cell.length_c   1.000
_cell.angle_alpha   90.00
_cell.angle_beta   90.00
_cell.angle_gamma   90.00
#
_symmetry.space_group_name_H-M   'P 1'
#
loop_
_entity.id
_entity.type
_entity.pdbx_description
1 polymer ?
#
loop_
_entity_poly.entity_id
_entity_poly.type
_entity_poly.pdbx_seq_one_letter_code
_entity_poly.pdbx_strand_id
1 'polypeptide(L)' 'MEKYLLIGLIFLATILWFWAIIDIIKTKFRKMQDNIIWIFIVLIFPILGPIVYFQFKKYFKNKTIN' A
#
# COMPACT_ATOMS: atom_id res chain seq x y z
N MET A 1 -25.11 -8.83 -14.49
CA MET A 1 -24.50 -9.32 -13.23
C MET A 1 -23.01 -9.03 -13.19
N GLU A 2 -22.25 -9.39 -14.23
CA GLU A 2 -20.79 -9.20 -14.33
C GLU A 2 -20.29 -7.76 -14.18
N LYS A 3 -21.02 -6.78 -14.74
CA LYS A 3 -20.66 -5.36 -14.65
C LYS A 3 -20.59 -4.85 -13.20
N TYR A 4 -21.50 -5.31 -12.35
CA TYR A 4 -21.54 -4.91 -10.93
C TYR A 4 -20.38 -5.53 -10.14
N LEU A 5 -19.95 -6.75 -10.50
CA LEU A 5 -18.78 -7.39 -9.91
C LEU A 5 -17.49 -6.64 -10.26
N LEU A 6 -17.34 -6.23 -11.52
CA LEU A 6 -16.20 -5.41 -11.98
C LEU A 6 -16.15 -4.06 -11.27
N ILE A 7 -17.30 -3.37 -11.16
CA ILE A 7 -17.40 -2.09 -10.43
C ILE A 7 -17.02 -2.27 -8.96
N GLY A 8 -17.52 -3.31 -8.31
CA GLY A 8 -17.16 -3.63 -6.93
C GLY A 8 -15.66 -3.88 -6.74
N LEU A 9 -15.02 -4.60 -7.67
CA LEU A 9 -13.59 -4.88 -7.63
C LEU A 9 -12.75 -3.61 -7.81
N ILE A 10 -13.12 -2.73 -8.75
CA ILE A 10 -12.44 -1.45 -8.96
C ILE A 10 -12.58 -0.56 -7.72
N PHE A 11 -13.76 -0.53 -7.11
CA PHE A 11 -14.00 0.24 -5.90
C PHE A 11 -13.15 -0.25 -4.73
N LEU A 12 -13.09 -1.57 -4.54
CA LEU A 12 -12.24 -2.19 -3.51
C LEU A 12 -10.74 -1.93 -3.77
N ALA A 13 -10.29 -2.05 -5.02
CA ALA A 13 -8.91 -1.76 -5.40
C ALA A 13 -8.55 -0.30 -5.11
N THR A 14 -9.45 0.64 -5.40
CA THR A 14 -9.28 2.07 -5.13
C THR A 14 -9.16 2.33 -3.62
N ILE A 15 -10.03 1.72 -2.81
CA ILE A 15 -9.97 1.83 -1.35
C ILE A 15 -8.63 1.31 -0.82
N LEU A 16 -8.22 0.12 -1.25
CA LEU A 16 -6.94 -0.48 -0.86
C LEU A 16 -5.74 0.40 -1.24
N TRP A 17 -5.81 1.02 -2.42
CA TRP A 17 -4.79 1.92 -2.92
C TRP A 17 -4.63 3.17 -2.04
N PHE A 18 -5.74 3.89 -1.78
CA PHE A 18 -5.71 5.05 -0.88
C PHE A 18 -5.27 4.68 0.53
N TRP A 19 -5.73 3.53 1.03
CA TRP A 19 -5.34 3.06 2.35
C TRP A 19 -3.83 2.79 2.44
N ALA A 20 -3.23 2.19 1.42
CA ALA A 20 -1.78 2.00 1.35
C ALA A 20 -1.02 3.33 1.37
N ILE A 21 -1.45 4.33 0.60
CA ILE A 21 -0.80 5.65 0.58
C ILE A 21 -0.84 6.31 1.98
N ILE A 22 -2.01 6.32 2.62
CA ILE A 22 -2.18 6.88 3.97
C ILE A 22 -1.30 6.12 4.97
N ASP A 23 -1.23 4.81 4.85
CA ASP A 23 -0.46 3.95 5.73
C ASP A 23 1.06 4.15 5.54
N ILE A 24 1.54 4.38 4.32
CA ILE A 24 2.95 4.72 4.06
C ILE A 24 3.28 6.07 4.72
N ILE A 25 2.48 7.11 4.47
CA ILE A 25 2.72 8.45 5.03
C ILE A 25 2.72 8.43 6.56
N LYS A 26 1.84 7.63 7.19
CA LYS A 26 1.78 7.48 8.65
C LYS A 26 2.89 6.60 9.22
N THR A 27 3.45 5.70 8.42
CA THR A 27 4.48 4.78 8.90
C THR A 27 5.81 5.53 9.05
N LYS A 28 6.41 5.47 10.24
CA LYS A 28 7.76 5.96 10.47
C LYS A 28 8.77 4.92 9.98
N PHE A 29 9.19 5.04 8.73
CA PHE A 29 10.27 4.20 8.20
C PHE A 29 11.61 4.62 8.79
N ARG A 30 12.52 3.65 8.91
CA ARG A 30 13.88 3.88 9.42
C ARG A 30 14.65 4.87 8.54
N LYS A 31 14.43 4.82 7.22
CA LYS A 31 15.02 5.75 6.25
C LYS A 31 13.90 6.50 5.53
N MET A 32 14.09 7.81 5.37
CA MET A 32 13.18 8.64 4.56
C MET A 32 13.11 8.16 3.11
N GLN A 33 14.20 7.60 2.59
CA GLN A 33 14.28 7.02 1.24
C GLN A 33 13.30 5.86 1.04
N ASP A 34 13.18 4.95 2.02
CA ASP A 34 12.28 3.80 1.92
C ASP A 34 10.81 4.26 1.79
N ASN A 35 10.47 5.32 2.52
CA ASN A 35 9.16 5.96 2.50
C ASN A 35 8.79 6.48 1.09
N ILE A 36 9.75 7.17 0.48
CA ILE A 36 9.60 7.73 -0.87
C ILE A 36 9.49 6.62 -1.91
N ILE A 37 10.34 5.59 -1.83
CA ILE A 37 10.32 4.46 -2.76
C ILE A 37 8.97 3.74 -2.71
N TRP A 38 8.42 3.48 -1.52
CA TRP A 38 7.11 2.83 -1.37
C TRP A 38 5.97 3.68 -1.93
N ILE A 39 5.98 4.99 -1.71
CA ILE A 39 5.01 5.92 -2.33
C ILE A 39 5.08 5.83 -3.86
N PHE A 40 6.28 5.86 -4.45
CA PHE A 40 6.44 5.75 -5.90
C PHE A 40 5.93 4.41 -6.45
N ILE A 41 6.24 3.30 -5.78
CA ILE A 41 5.78 1.96 -6.19
C ILE A 41 4.25 1.88 -6.14
N VAL A 42 3.62 2.36 -5.05
CA VAL A 42 2.17 2.36 -4.89
C VAL A 42 1.49 3.30 -5.90
N LEU A 43 2.11 4.42 -6.23
CA LEU A 43 1.56 5.38 -7.19
C LEU A 43 1.59 4.85 -8.63
N ILE A 44 2.69 4.21 -9.05
CA ILE A 44 2.85 3.64 -10.40
C ILE A 44 2.03 2.37 -10.57
N PHE A 45 1.92 1.56 -9.52
CA PHE A 45 1.19 0.29 -9.53
C PHE A 45 0.02 0.32 -8.54
N PRO A 46 -1.15 0.86 -8.91
CA PRO A 46 -2.25 1.08 -7.97
C PRO A 46 -2.87 -0.20 -7.41
N ILE A 47 -2.71 -1.33 -8.11
CA ILE A 47 -3.21 -2.63 -7.65
C ILE A 47 -2.08 -3.44 -7.01
N LEU A 48 -1.00 -3.68 -7.75
CA LEU A 48 0.12 -4.52 -7.28
C LEU A 48 0.95 -3.83 -6.19
N GLY A 49 1.12 -2.51 -6.28
CA GLY A 49 1.91 -1.71 -5.35
C GLY A 49 1.43 -1.82 -3.90
N PRO A 50 0.14 -1.58 -3.59
CA PRO A 50 -0.42 -1.81 -2.26
C PRO A 50 -0.21 -3.22 -1.73
N ILE A 51 -0.40 -4.25 -2.58
CA ILE A 51 -0.24 -5.65 -2.20
C ILE A 51 1.20 -5.94 -1.77
N VAL A 52 2.15 -5.56 -2.63
CA VAL A 52 3.59 -5.71 -2.36
C VAL A 52 3.96 -4.88 -1.13
N TYR A 53 3.48 -3.64 -1.02
CA TYR A 53 3.70 -2.79 0.14
C TYR A 53 3.27 -3.46 1.44
N PHE A 54 2.03 -3.96 1.55
CA PHE A 54 1.55 -4.57 2.78
C PHE A 54 2.29 -5.86 3.13
N GLN A 55 2.73 -6.64 2.13
CA GLN A 55 3.56 -7.82 2.36
C GLN A 55 4.94 -7.44 2.89
N PHE A 56 5.60 -6.46 2.27
CA PHE A 56 6.95 -6.06 2.61
C PHE A 56 7.03 -5.13 3.82
N LYS A 57 5.97 -4.41 4.15
CA LYS A 57 5.86 -3.52 5.31
C LYS A 57 6.32 -4.22 6.58
N LYS A 58 6.07 -5.51 6.74
CA LYS A 58 6.51 -6.30 7.92
C LYS A 58 8.02 -6.42 8.06
N TYR A 59 8.77 -6.35 6.96
CA TYR A 59 10.24 -6.41 6.97
C TYR A 59 10.88 -5.05 7.25
N PHE A 60 10.20 -3.96 6.86
CA PHE A 60 10.68 -2.58 7.05
C PHE A 60 10.15 -1.93 8.33
N LYS A 61 9.00 -2.38 8.83
CA LYS A 61 8.46 -1.98 10.13
C LYS A 61 9.30 -2.66 11.20
N ASN A 62 9.90 -1.84 12.08
CA ASN A 62 10.63 -2.33 13.24
C ASN A 62 9.83 -3.44 13.93
N LYS A 63 10.51 -4.55 14.20
CA LYS A 63 10.17 -5.47 15.27
C LYS A 63 10.38 -4.72 16.58
N THR A 64 9.51 -3.78 16.94
CA THR A 64 9.34 -3.36 18.34
C THR A 64 8.64 -4.51 19.04
N ILE A 65 9.36 -5.62 19.21
CA ILE A 65 9.18 -6.46 20.39
C ILE A 65 9.89 -5.67 21.48
N ASN A 66 9.09 -5.03 22.32
CA ASN A 66 9.36 -4.95 23.74
C ASN A 66 8.02 -5.23 24.43
#